data_AF-U9T9F8-F1
#
_entry.id   AF-U9T9F8-F1
#
_cell.length_a   1.000
_cell.length_b   1.000
_cell.length_c   1.000
_cell.angle_alpha   90.00
_cell.angle_beta   90.00
_cell.angle_gamma   90.00
#
_symmetry.space_group_name_H-M   'P 1'
#
loop_
_entity.id
_entity.type
_entity.pdbx_description
1 polymer ?
#
loop_
_entity_poly.entity_id
_entity_poly.type
_entity_poly.pdbx_seq_one_letter_code
_entity_poly.pdbx_strand_id
1 'polypeptide(L)' 'IWNKYLEFLNQRMKRQNRKIFLLVVPVHSVSNSELLTNITIHYLPPNTIAHLQPADTGIINSFKV' A
#
# COMPACT_ATOMS: atom_id res chain seq x y z
N ILE A 1 8.75 5.59 7.86
CA ILE A 1 8.56 4.13 8.08
C ILE A 1 8.17 3.42 6.77
N TRP A 2 7.10 3.86 6.09
CA TRP A 2 6.62 3.27 4.84
C TRP A 2 7.66 3.15 3.71
N ASN A 3 8.35 4.23 3.33
CA ASN A 3 9.35 4.16 2.24
C ASN A 3 10.50 3.21 2.56
N LYS A 4 10.98 3.19 3.82
CA LYS A 4 12.01 2.26 4.28
C LYS A 4 11.55 0.80 4.17
N TYR A 5 10.27 0.54 4.44
CA TYR A 5 9.67 -0.78 4.22
C TYR A 5 9.66 -1.15 2.71
N LEU A 6 9.25 -0.23 1.84
CA LEU A 6 9.25 -0.45 0.39
C LEU A 6 10.64 -0.76 -0.17
N GLU A 7 11.67 -0.04 0.30
CA GLU A 7 13.07 -0.30 -0.06
C GLU A 7 13.51 -1.72 0.34
N PHE A 8 13.24 -2.10 1.59
CA PHE A 8 13.57 -3.44 2.09
C PHE A 8 12.84 -4.54 1.31
N LEU A 9 11.56 -4.35 1.04
CA LEU A 9 10.75 -5.28 0.25
C LEU A 9 11.32 -5.42 -1.17
N ASN A 10 11.69 -4.30 -1.81
CA ASN A 10 12.27 -4.31 -3.16
C ASN A 10 13.60 -5.07 -3.20
N GLN A 11 14.47 -4.85 -2.21
CA GLN A 11 15.72 -5.62 -2.09
C GLN A 11 15.48 -7.11 -1.87
N ARG A 12 14.43 -7.49 -1.14
CA ARG A 12 14.05 -8.90 -0.97
C ARG A 12 13.57 -9.50 -2.29
N MET A 13 12.71 -8.79 -3.04
CA MET A 13 12.22 -9.26 -4.34
C MET A 13 13.34 -9.38 -5.38
N LYS A 14 14.30 -8.45 -5.37
CA LYS A 14 15.54 -8.54 -6.16
C LYS A 14 16.33 -9.81 -5.87
N ARG A 15 16.61 -10.08 -4.59
CA ARG A 15 17.35 -11.29 -4.16
C ARG A 15 16.65 -12.58 -4.57
N GLN A 16 15.32 -12.55 -4.66
CA GLN A 16 14.52 -13.69 -5.11
C GLN A 16 14.32 -13.74 -6.63
N ASN A 17 14.84 -12.76 -7.38
CA ASN A 17 14.57 -12.56 -8.80
C ASN A 17 13.08 -12.56 -9.15
N ARG A 18 12.26 -11.92 -8.31
CA ARG A 18 10.81 -11.82 -8.48
C ARG A 18 10.40 -10.38 -8.78
N LYS A 19 9.39 -10.22 -9.63
CA LYS A 19 8.66 -8.96 -9.81
C LYS A 19 7.26 -9.13 -9.24
N ILE A 20 6.81 -8.14 -8.46
CA ILE A 20 5.51 -8.18 -7.81
C ILE A 20 4.72 -6.90 -8.09
N PHE A 21 3.40 -7.04 -8.06
CA PHE A 21 2.47 -5.91 -7.97
C PHE A 21 2.06 -5.73 -6.52
N LEU A 22 2.18 -4.50 -6.01
CA LEU A 22 1.79 -4.13 -4.66
C LEU A 22 0.56 -3.22 -4.73
N LEU A 23 -0.57 -3.71 -4.23
CA LEU A 23 -1.81 -2.95 -4.12
C LEU A 23 -1.79 -2.12 -2.84
N VAL A 24 -1.97 -0.80 -2.96
CA VAL A 24 -1.89 0.14 -1.82
C VAL A 24 -3.13 1.03 -1.81
N VAL A 25 -3.72 1.24 -0.64
CA VAL A 25 -4.76 2.26 -0.47
C VAL A 25 -4.15 3.66 -0.54
N PRO A 26 -4.84 4.67 -1.11
CA PRO A 26 -4.28 6.00 -1.37
C PRO A 26 -4.19 6.88 -0.10
N VAL A 27 -3.72 6.30 1.01
CA VAL A 27 -3.52 6.98 2.31
C VAL A 27 -2.05 7.31 2.55
N HIS A 28 -1.14 6.60 1.87
CA HIS A 28 0.30 6.80 2.02
C HIS A 28 0.92 7.27 0.70
N SER A 29 1.47 8.47 0.72
CA SER A 29 2.29 9.01 -0.37
C SER A 29 3.59 8.20 -0.49
N VAL A 30 3.88 7.69 -1.68
CA VAL A 30 5.17 7.04 -1.97
C VAL A 30 6.10 8.09 -2.57
N SER A 31 7.24 8.34 -1.92
CA SER A 31 8.31 9.14 -2.51
C SER A 31 9.24 8.22 -3.32
N ASN A 32 9.64 8.64 -4.52
CA ASN A 32 10.63 7.93 -5.35
C ASN A 32 10.23 6.51 -5.76
N SER A 33 8.97 6.30 -6.18
CA SER A 33 8.49 5.02 -6.72
C SER A 33 9.34 4.49 -7.88
N GLU A 34 9.99 5.38 -8.62
CA GLU A 34 10.92 5.07 -9.73
C GLU A 34 12.14 4.23 -9.30
N LEU A 35 12.52 4.26 -8.01
CA LEU A 35 13.62 3.47 -7.47
C LEU A 35 13.24 1.99 -7.23
N LEU A 36 11.94 1.67 -7.23
CA LEU A 36 11.40 0.33 -7.00
C LEU A 36 11.39 -0.51 -8.29
N THR A 37 12.54 -1.07 -8.61
CA THR A 37 12.79 -1.83 -9.85
C THR A 37 12.12 -3.22 -9.93
N ASN A 38 11.74 -3.81 -8.79
CA ASN A 38 11.09 -5.13 -8.71
C ASN A 38 9.68 -5.09 -8.10
N ILE A 39 9.19 -3.89 -7.79
CA ILE A 39 7.85 -3.68 -7.24
C ILE A 39 7.16 -2.62 -8.07
N THR A 40 6.01 -2.96 -8.62
CA THR A 40 5.11 -1.99 -9.25
C THR A 40 3.96 -1.72 -8.30
N ILE A 41 3.76 -0.45 -7.92
CA ILE A 41 2.71 -0.04 -7.00
C ILE A 41 1.47 0.34 -7.79
N HIS A 42 0.32 -0.23 -7.41
CA HIS A 42 -0.99 0.17 -7.91
C HIS A 42 -1.84 0.69 -6.76
N TYR A 43 -2.36 1.89 -6.93
CA TYR A 43 -3.26 2.49 -5.97
C TYR A 43 -4.68 1.99 -6.20
N LEU A 44 -5.32 1.53 -5.13
CA LEU A 44 -6.73 1.22 -5.15
C LEU A 44 -7.56 2.52 -5.24
N PRO A 45 -8.79 2.48 -5.78
CA PRO A 45 -9.68 3.63 -5.76
C PRO A 45 -9.85 4.19 -4.34
N PRO A 46 -10.03 5.51 -4.16
CA PRO A 46 -10.25 6.12 -2.85
C PRO A 46 -11.47 5.55 -2.10
N ASN A 47 -12.42 4.96 -2.83
CA ASN A 47 -13.66 4.41 -2.28
C ASN A 47 -13.50 2.99 -1.71
N THR A 48 -12.29 2.43 -1.67
CA THR A 48 -12.09 1.01 -1.33
C THR A 48 -11.98 0.74 0.17
N ILE A 49 -11.61 1.72 1.00
CA ILE A 49 -11.44 1.51 2.46
C ILE A 49 -12.75 1.14 3.14
N ALA A 50 -13.86 1.80 2.78
CA ALA A 50 -15.18 1.50 3.33
C ALA A 50 -15.67 0.08 2.99
N HIS A 51 -15.17 -0.53 1.90
CA HIS A 51 -15.61 -1.85 1.44
C HIS A 51 -14.66 -2.98 1.83
N LEU A 52 -13.34 -2.72 1.87
CA LEU A 52 -12.31 -3.73 2.22
C LEU A 52 -12.11 -3.87 3.73
N GLN A 53 -12.43 -2.84 4.52
CA GLN A 53 -12.25 -2.86 5.97
C GLN A 53 -13.59 -2.61 6.67
N PRO A 54 -14.46 -3.63 6.76
CA PRO A 54 -15.73 -3.51 7.49
C PRO A 54 -15.52 -3.14 8.97
N ALA A 55 -14.36 -3.48 9.55
CA ALA A 55 -13.97 -3.07 10.89
C ALA A 55 -13.85 -1.54 11.04
N ASP A 56 -13.26 -0.85 10.05
CA ASP A 56 -13.15 0.60 10.07
C ASP A 56 -14.50 1.27 9.83
N THR A 57 -15.41 0.62 9.10
CA THR A 57 -16.79 1.11 8.94
C THR A 57 -17.52 1.13 10.28
N GLY A 58 -17.41 0.06 11.09
CA GLY A 58 -18.02 0.02 12.42
C GLY A 58 -17.44 1.08 13.38
N ILE A 59 -16.11 1.23 13.39
CA ILE A 59 -15.42 2.20 14.24
C ILE A 59 -15.75 3.64 13.79
N ILE A 60 -15.64 3.97 12.50
CA ILE A 60 -15.97 5.31 11.97
C ILE A 60 -17.45 5.65 12.17
N ASN A 61 -18.36 4.68 12.01
CA ASN A 61 -19.79 4.89 12.25
C ASN A 61 -20.11 5.10 13.75
N SER A 62 -19.29 4.57 14.65
CA SER A 62 -19.43 4.80 16.10
C SER A 62 -18.98 6.21 16.53
N PHE A 63 -18.24 6.92 15.68
CA PHE A 63 -17.77 8.30 15.93
C PHE A 63 -18.48 9.35 15.07
N LYS A 64 -19.47 8.96 14.24
CA LYS A 64 -20.38 9.90 13.60
C LYS A 64 -21.59 10.12 14.52
N VAL A 65 -21.69 11.33 15.07
CA VAL A 65 -22.89 11.86 15.75
C VAL A 65 -23.88 12.37 14.72
#